data_AF-A0A0L1K9G4-F1
#
_entry.id   AF-A0A0L1K9G4-F1
#
_cell.length_a   1.000
_cell.length_b   1.000
_cell.length_c   1.000
_cell.angle_alpha   90.00
_cell.angle_beta   90.00
_cell.angle_gamma   90.00
#
_symmetry.space_group_name_H-M   'P 1'
#
loop_
_entity.id
_entity.type
_entity.pdbx_description
1 polymer ?
#
loop_
_entity_poly.entity_id
_entity_poly.type
_entity_poly.pdbx_seq_one_letter_code
_entity_poly.pdbx_strand_id
1 'polypeptide(L)'
;MINIFLNMNAFSGTISLGHLPPNLQYLGVCNNKLTGKVRVPPGVSCVLDGNENLTVDDSVAELRFKFQMACMRKTAENYHVYRSRRHQKENCCFWMGVTCQVDIVIGIYWSQSDSVTIKSLAWLPPSLQRATLIVKRIYTHFEMQRLPKHLRYANFPVCGLHGPLELRTLPKELAELLLPANNFTGEIRLTSLPPHMQKLDLQSNRIMQAFVCNAQLPISLEVVQLFSEKRPRFVCLDGKNVDRRVCRRKFDSLYD
;
A
#
# COMPACT_ATOMS: atom_id res chain seq x y z
N MET A 1 -3.72 33.88 12.38
CA MET A 1 -3.92 32.80 13.37
C MET A 1 -5.08 33.21 14.24
N ILE A 2 -6.15 32.43 14.28
CA ILE A 2 -7.36 32.73 15.06
C ILE A 2 -7.51 31.61 16.09
N ASN A 3 -7.78 31.99 17.35
CA ASN A 3 -8.10 31.07 18.44
C ASN A 3 -9.41 31.56 19.08
N ILE A 4 -10.37 30.67 19.24
CA ILE A 4 -11.67 30.98 19.82
C ILE A 4 -11.81 30.22 21.14
N PHE A 5 -12.22 30.92 22.19
CA PHE A 5 -12.43 30.36 23.52
C PHE A 5 -13.88 30.62 23.95
N LEU A 6 -14.66 29.56 24.06
CA LEU A 6 -16.07 29.53 24.47
C LEU A 6 -16.26 28.62 25.69
N ASN A 7 -15.18 28.31 26.40
CA ASN A 7 -15.15 27.41 27.54
C ASN A 7 -16.05 27.93 28.67
N MET A 8 -16.64 27.01 29.45
CA MET A 8 -17.36 27.32 30.70
C MET A 8 -18.54 28.29 30.51
N ASN A 9 -19.36 28.05 29.49
CA ASN A 9 -20.58 28.82 29.23
C ASN A 9 -21.83 27.95 29.41
N ALA A 10 -23.00 28.54 29.21
CA ALA A 10 -24.29 27.85 29.23
C ALA A 10 -24.80 27.48 27.83
N PHE A 11 -23.91 27.41 26.81
CA PHE A 11 -24.33 27.09 25.45
C PHE A 11 -24.96 25.70 25.40
N SER A 12 -26.12 25.60 24.75
CA SER A 12 -26.90 24.37 24.66
C SER A 12 -27.37 24.11 23.23
N GLY A 13 -27.83 22.89 22.97
CA GLY A 13 -28.20 22.44 21.63
C GLY A 13 -27.01 21.92 20.83
N THR A 14 -27.16 21.82 19.51
CA THR A 14 -26.15 21.24 18.63
C THR A 14 -25.14 22.29 18.15
N ILE A 15 -23.93 21.84 17.82
CA ILE A 15 -22.87 22.67 17.25
C ILE A 15 -22.43 22.13 15.88
N SER A 16 -22.24 23.03 14.91
CA SER A 16 -21.68 22.70 13.60
C SER A 16 -20.34 23.38 13.43
N LEU A 17 -19.32 22.60 13.07
CA LEU A 17 -17.96 23.09 12.81
C LEU A 17 -17.63 23.12 11.31
N GLY A 18 -18.62 22.93 10.44
CA GLY A 18 -18.42 22.83 8.98
C GLY A 18 -17.99 24.14 8.30
N HIS A 19 -18.20 25.28 8.94
CA HIS A 19 -17.98 26.62 8.37
C HIS A 19 -17.11 27.50 9.28
N LEU A 20 -16.05 26.91 9.85
CA LEU A 20 -15.10 27.66 10.67
C LEU A 20 -14.22 28.60 9.81
N PRO A 21 -13.71 29.71 10.38
CA PRO A 21 -12.83 30.62 9.66
C PRO A 21 -11.59 29.90 9.09
N PRO A 22 -11.12 30.26 7.88
CA PRO A 22 -10.02 29.54 7.20
C PRO A 22 -8.67 29.58 7.92
N ASN A 23 -8.50 30.45 8.94
CA ASN A 23 -7.27 30.62 9.71
C ASN A 23 -7.42 30.23 11.20
N LEU A 24 -8.51 29.54 11.56
CA LEU A 24 -8.74 29.05 12.91
C LEU A 24 -7.80 27.88 13.23
N GLN A 25 -7.02 27.99 14.30
CA GLN A 25 -6.13 26.93 14.76
C GLN A 25 -6.65 26.25 16.02
N TYR A 26 -7.31 26.99 16.90
CA TYR A 26 -7.81 26.47 18.17
C TYR A 26 -9.26 26.90 18.42
N LEU A 27 -10.07 25.95 18.88
CA LEU A 27 -11.44 26.17 19.32
C LEU A 27 -11.65 25.46 20.67
N GLY A 28 -11.72 26.22 21.76
CA GLY A 28 -12.14 25.71 23.06
C GLY A 28 -13.64 25.89 23.24
N VAL A 29 -14.38 24.81 23.47
CA VAL A 29 -15.82 24.82 23.77
C VAL A 29 -16.14 23.94 24.99
N CYS A 30 -15.13 23.66 25.82
CA CYS A 30 -15.28 22.73 26.93
C CYS A 30 -16.21 23.26 28.03
N ASN A 31 -16.79 22.36 28.81
CA ASN A 31 -17.70 22.67 29.93
C ASN A 31 -18.89 23.55 29.49
N ASN A 32 -19.73 23.02 28.61
CA ASN A 32 -20.97 23.63 28.15
C ASN A 32 -22.11 22.60 28.25
N LYS A 33 -23.30 22.91 27.72
CA LYS A 33 -24.47 22.01 27.65
C LYS A 33 -24.76 21.57 26.21
N LEU A 34 -23.74 21.52 25.35
CA LEU A 34 -23.90 21.13 23.95
C LEU A 34 -24.23 19.64 23.84
N THR A 35 -25.01 19.30 22.82
CA THR A 35 -25.52 17.95 22.61
C THR A 35 -25.39 17.54 21.14
N GLY A 36 -25.58 16.25 20.87
CA GLY A 36 -25.63 15.70 19.52
C GLY A 36 -24.26 15.25 19.00
N LYS A 37 -24.10 15.19 17.68
CA LYS A 37 -22.86 14.77 17.03
C LYS A 37 -22.18 15.94 16.34
N VAL A 38 -20.87 16.04 16.50
CA VAL A 38 -20.06 17.08 15.86
C VAL A 38 -18.88 16.46 15.13
N ARG A 39 -18.67 16.87 13.87
CA ARG A 39 -17.47 16.48 13.11
C ARG A 39 -16.42 17.57 13.24
N VAL A 40 -15.25 17.21 13.76
CA VAL A 40 -14.11 18.14 13.85
C VAL A 40 -13.43 18.26 12.48
N PRO A 41 -13.33 19.46 11.88
CA PRO A 41 -12.64 19.61 10.61
C PRO A 41 -11.13 19.41 10.76
N PRO A 42 -10.46 18.88 9.72
CA PRO A 42 -9.01 18.69 9.75
C PRO A 42 -8.29 20.03 9.91
N GLY A 43 -7.20 20.04 10.69
CA GLY A 43 -6.34 21.22 10.87
C GLY A 43 -6.74 22.19 11.98
N VAL A 44 -7.86 21.95 12.67
CA VAL A 44 -8.29 22.75 13.84
C VAL A 44 -8.19 21.91 15.11
N SER A 45 -7.52 22.43 16.13
CA SER A 45 -7.49 21.84 17.47
C SER A 45 -8.75 22.23 18.23
N CYS A 46 -9.70 21.30 18.38
CA CYS A 46 -10.93 21.50 19.13
C CYS A 46 -10.86 20.82 20.51
N VAL A 47 -11.21 21.53 21.57
CA VAL A 47 -11.39 20.97 22.92
C VAL A 47 -12.86 21.05 23.28
N LEU A 48 -13.52 19.89 23.36
CA LEU A 48 -14.97 19.75 23.48
C LEU A 48 -15.41 19.06 24.79
N ASP A 49 -14.45 18.75 25.67
CA ASP A 49 -14.67 17.99 26.91
C ASP A 49 -15.67 18.69 27.84
N GLY A 50 -16.36 17.94 28.70
CA GLY A 50 -17.36 18.52 29.61
C GLY A 50 -18.66 18.95 28.95
N ASN A 51 -18.97 18.44 27.75
CA ASN A 51 -20.30 18.47 27.14
C ASN A 51 -20.88 17.04 27.17
N GLU A 52 -21.59 16.69 28.24
CA GLU A 52 -21.96 15.28 28.54
C GLU A 52 -22.72 14.56 27.42
N ASN A 53 -23.51 15.28 26.63
CA ASN A 53 -24.33 14.72 25.55
C ASN A 53 -23.78 15.00 24.14
N LEU A 54 -22.53 15.47 24.03
CA LEU A 54 -21.87 15.76 22.76
C LEU A 54 -20.92 14.62 22.39
N THR A 55 -21.13 14.02 21.22
CA THR A 55 -20.25 13.00 20.64
C THR A 55 -19.45 13.60 19.49
N VAL A 56 -18.15 13.33 19.44
CA VAL A 56 -17.28 13.81 18.36
C VAL A 56 -17.10 12.71 17.32
N ASP A 57 -17.61 12.95 16.11
CA ASP A 57 -17.33 12.12 14.95
C ASP A 57 -15.98 12.56 14.35
N ASP A 58 -15.08 11.60 14.16
CA ASP A 58 -13.84 11.85 13.42
C ASP A 58 -14.18 12.31 11.98
N SER A 59 -13.44 13.29 11.45
CA SER A 59 -13.55 13.60 10.02
C SER A 59 -13.05 12.43 9.17
N VAL A 60 -13.52 12.36 7.92
CA VAL A 60 -13.04 11.37 6.94
C VAL A 60 -11.51 11.45 6.77
N ALA A 61 -10.94 12.64 6.83
CA ALA A 61 -9.50 12.86 6.77
C ALA A 61 -8.78 12.28 8.01
N GLU A 62 -9.34 12.47 9.20
CA GLU A 62 -8.78 11.95 10.44
C GLU A 62 -8.89 10.43 10.55
N LEU A 63 -10.03 9.84 10.17
CA LEU A 63 -10.17 8.38 10.07
C LEU A 63 -9.16 7.79 9.08
N ARG A 64 -9.00 8.42 7.92
CA ARG A 64 -8.01 7.99 6.91
C ARG A 64 -6.60 8.02 7.48
N PHE A 65 -6.24 9.10 8.18
CA PHE A 65 -4.94 9.24 8.83
C PHE A 65 -4.69 8.14 9.87
N LYS A 66 -5.66 7.89 10.77
CA LYS A 66 -5.58 6.82 11.78
C LYS A 66 -5.42 5.45 11.13
N PHE A 67 -6.23 5.16 10.12
CA PHE A 67 -6.20 3.87 9.42
C PHE A 67 -4.88 3.64 8.67
N GLN A 68 -4.41 4.65 7.93
CA GLN A 68 -3.14 4.58 7.22
C GLN A 68 -1.96 4.34 8.17
N MET A 69 -1.91 5.05 9.29
CA MET A 69 -0.88 4.84 10.30
C MET A 69 -0.94 3.42 10.88
N ALA A 70 -2.14 2.91 11.17
CA ALA A 70 -2.33 1.55 11.66
C ALA A 70 -1.87 0.49 10.65
N CYS A 71 -2.20 0.65 9.37
CA CYS A 71 -1.67 -0.19 8.28
C CYS A 71 -0.14 -0.19 8.28
N MET A 72 0.47 1.01 8.24
CA MET A 72 1.92 1.16 8.16
C MET A 72 2.66 0.51 9.34
N ARG A 73 2.16 0.66 10.58
CA ARG A 73 2.76 0.01 11.77
C ARG A 73 2.63 -1.52 11.77
N LYS A 74 1.64 -2.06 11.06
CA LYS A 74 1.48 -3.51 10.87
C LYS A 74 2.26 -4.02 9.67
N THR A 75 2.54 -3.18 8.68
CA THR A 75 3.43 -3.49 7.54
C THR A 75 4.88 -3.55 7.97
N ALA A 76 5.35 -2.54 8.72
CA ALA A 76 6.77 -2.31 8.94
C ALA A 76 7.09 -1.89 10.38
N GLU A 77 8.30 -2.23 10.82
CA GLU A 77 8.91 -1.87 12.10
C GLU A 77 10.27 -1.18 11.90
N ASN A 78 10.79 -0.53 12.96
CA ASN A 78 12.11 0.10 12.98
C ASN A 78 12.35 1.18 11.92
N TYR A 79 11.33 1.98 11.63
CA TYR A 79 11.43 3.11 10.71
C TYR A 79 12.13 4.30 11.39
N HIS A 80 13.03 4.96 10.65
CA HIS A 80 13.64 6.21 11.09
C HIS A 80 12.77 7.40 10.68
N VAL A 81 12.37 8.21 11.67
CA VAL A 81 11.63 9.45 11.49
C VAL A 81 12.63 10.61 11.48
N TYR A 82 12.50 11.54 10.53
CA TYR A 82 13.13 12.86 10.65
C TYR A 82 12.54 13.59 11.88
N ARG A 83 13.17 13.43 13.04
CA ARG A 83 12.67 14.03 14.30
C ARG A 83 12.90 15.54 14.30
N SER A 84 11.91 16.31 13.86
CA SER A 84 11.77 17.72 14.26
C SER A 84 11.02 17.80 15.58
N ARG A 85 11.65 18.36 16.62
CA ARG A 85 11.21 18.36 18.03
C ARG A 85 9.98 19.22 18.36
N ARG A 86 9.18 19.71 17.40
CA ARG A 86 8.13 20.70 17.74
C ARG A 86 6.65 20.31 17.62
N HIS A 87 6.14 19.44 16.74
CA HIS A 87 4.72 19.04 16.72
C HIS A 87 4.60 17.52 16.44
N GLN A 88 4.03 16.64 17.28
CA GLN A 88 2.66 16.48 17.81
C GLN A 88 1.61 15.93 16.81
N LYS A 89 1.98 14.98 15.95
CA LYS A 89 1.16 13.82 15.49
C LYS A 89 2.09 12.88 14.71
N GLU A 90 2.19 11.61 15.10
CA GLU A 90 3.00 10.65 14.33
C GLU A 90 2.38 10.53 12.92
N ASN A 91 3.12 10.87 11.87
CA ASN A 91 2.69 10.80 10.48
C ASN A 91 3.69 9.95 9.67
N CYS A 92 3.21 8.88 9.04
CA CYS A 92 4.03 7.94 8.30
C CYS A 92 4.58 8.52 6.99
N CYS A 93 4.05 9.65 6.53
CA CYS A 93 4.61 10.39 5.39
C CYS A 93 6.01 10.98 5.66
N PHE A 94 6.43 11.07 6.93
CA PHE A 94 7.78 11.50 7.29
C PHE A 94 8.75 10.32 7.52
N TRP A 95 8.30 9.08 7.32
CA TRP A 95 9.18 7.93 7.42
C TRP A 95 10.07 7.86 6.17
N MET A 96 11.35 7.61 6.38
CA MET A 96 12.29 7.42 5.28
C MET A 96 11.79 6.28 4.36
N GLY A 97 11.84 6.52 3.04
CA GLY A 97 11.33 5.56 2.04
C GLY A 97 9.82 5.58 1.81
N VAL A 98 9.05 6.44 2.49
CA VAL A 98 7.60 6.59 2.25
C VAL A 98 7.34 7.82 1.37
N THR A 99 6.54 7.63 0.32
CA THR A 99 6.07 8.71 -0.56
C THR A 99 4.58 8.94 -0.34
N CYS A 100 4.21 10.20 -0.10
CA CYS A 100 2.83 10.61 0.06
C CYS A 100 2.40 11.65 -0.98
N GLN A 101 1.12 11.61 -1.36
CA GLN A 101 0.46 12.64 -2.13
C GLN A 101 -0.72 13.16 -1.31
N VAL A 102 -0.67 14.44 -0.91
CA VAL A 102 -1.70 15.07 -0.06
C VAL A 102 -2.00 14.21 1.19
N ASP A 103 -0.94 13.90 1.96
CA ASP A 103 -0.97 13.07 3.18
C ASP A 103 -1.43 11.60 3.02
N ILE A 104 -1.60 11.12 1.79
CA ILE A 104 -1.95 9.74 1.48
C ILE A 104 -0.70 8.99 1.02
N VAL A 105 -0.38 7.86 1.66
CA VAL A 105 0.74 7.00 1.26
C VAL A 105 0.43 6.38 -0.11
N ILE A 106 1.24 6.73 -1.10
CA ILE A 106 1.14 6.22 -2.47
C ILE A 106 2.33 5.34 -2.84
N GLY A 107 3.45 5.45 -2.12
CA GLY A 107 4.68 4.73 -2.43
C GLY A 107 5.44 4.30 -1.20
N ILE A 108 6.05 3.13 -1.26
CA ILE A 108 7.08 2.68 -0.32
C ILE A 108 8.30 2.16 -1.08
N TYR A 109 9.49 2.50 -0.60
CA TYR A 109 10.77 2.01 -1.09
C TYR A 109 11.66 1.71 0.11
N TRP A 110 12.04 0.44 0.28
CA TRP A 110 13.01 0.01 1.27
C TRP A 110 13.92 -1.08 0.70
N SER A 111 15.19 -1.02 1.05
CA SER A 111 16.27 -1.88 0.57
C SER A 111 17.03 -2.52 1.72
N GLN A 112 17.97 -3.42 1.45
CA GLN A 112 18.74 -4.09 2.49
C GLN A 112 19.43 -3.13 3.47
N SER A 113 19.89 -1.96 3.00
CA SER A 113 20.58 -0.97 3.83
C SER A 113 19.65 -0.24 4.79
N ASP A 114 18.34 -0.23 4.54
CA ASP A 114 17.37 0.36 5.46
C ASP A 114 17.20 -0.54 6.69
N SER A 115 17.12 0.03 7.88
CA SER A 115 16.85 -0.70 9.13
C SER A 115 15.41 -1.21 9.26
N VAL A 116 14.55 -0.89 8.28
CA VAL A 116 13.14 -1.25 8.28
C VAL A 116 12.94 -2.75 8.14
N THR A 117 12.19 -3.34 9.08
CA THR A 117 11.77 -4.74 9.04
C THR A 117 10.35 -4.84 8.49
N ILE A 118 10.14 -5.67 7.46
CA ILE A 118 8.82 -5.92 6.90
C ILE A 118 8.16 -7.07 7.64
N LYS A 119 7.11 -6.76 8.40
CA LYS A 119 6.32 -7.75 9.14
C LYS A 119 5.42 -8.55 8.24
N SER A 120 4.65 -7.87 7.39
CA SER A 120 3.64 -8.52 6.57
C SER A 120 3.17 -7.61 5.45
N LEU A 121 3.02 -8.20 4.25
CA LEU A 121 2.44 -7.52 3.10
C LEU A 121 0.90 -7.46 3.15
N ALA A 122 0.27 -8.24 4.05
CA ALA A 122 -1.20 -8.23 4.21
C ALA A 122 -1.75 -6.89 4.74
N TRP A 123 -0.88 -6.03 5.26
CA TRP A 123 -1.24 -4.73 5.84
C TRP A 123 -0.79 -3.53 4.99
N LEU A 124 -0.28 -3.77 3.77
CA LEU A 124 0.08 -2.68 2.87
C LEU A 124 -1.09 -1.68 2.75
N PRO A 125 -0.82 -0.36 2.80
CA PRO A 125 -1.87 0.65 2.73
C PRO A 125 -2.73 0.45 1.46
N PRO A 126 -4.07 0.46 1.57
CA PRO A 126 -4.94 0.28 0.40
C PRO A 126 -4.78 1.35 -0.69
N SER A 127 -4.21 2.51 -0.35
CA SER A 127 -3.91 3.62 -1.25
C SER A 127 -2.62 3.46 -2.05
N LEU A 128 -1.82 2.44 -1.73
CA LEU A 128 -0.49 2.26 -2.30
C LEU A 128 -0.59 1.99 -3.81
N GLN A 129 0.23 2.72 -4.58
CA GLN A 129 0.36 2.59 -6.03
C GLN A 129 1.68 1.96 -6.44
N ARG A 130 2.73 2.15 -5.62
CA ARG A 130 4.07 1.61 -5.87
C ARG A 130 4.66 1.00 -4.61
N ALA A 131 5.20 -0.21 -4.71
CA ALA A 131 5.86 -0.88 -3.60
C ALA A 131 7.17 -1.49 -4.06
N THR A 132 8.27 -1.11 -3.42
CA THR A 132 9.61 -1.63 -3.72
C THR A 132 10.27 -2.08 -2.43
N LEU A 133 10.54 -3.38 -2.32
CA LEU A 133 11.16 -4.00 -1.14
C LEU A 133 12.33 -4.85 -1.61
N ILE A 134 13.53 -4.26 -1.66
CA ILE A 134 14.72 -4.91 -2.20
C ILE A 134 15.45 -5.66 -1.09
N VAL A 135 15.62 -6.98 -1.26
CA VAL A 135 16.39 -7.82 -0.33
C VAL A 135 15.87 -7.66 1.11
N LYS A 136 14.54 -7.55 1.25
CA LYS A 136 13.83 -7.52 2.53
C LYS A 136 13.23 -8.88 2.81
N ARG A 137 13.79 -9.60 3.79
CA ARG A 137 13.24 -10.91 4.14
C ARG A 137 11.85 -10.75 4.78
N ILE A 138 10.85 -11.38 4.18
CA ILE A 138 9.47 -11.36 4.64
C ILE A 138 9.14 -12.76 5.16
N TYR A 139 8.87 -12.85 6.46
CA TYR A 139 8.69 -14.13 7.15
C TYR A 139 7.24 -14.65 7.11
N THR A 140 6.30 -13.80 6.72
CA THR A 140 4.88 -14.19 6.62
C THR A 140 4.55 -14.76 5.25
N HIS A 141 3.49 -15.56 5.19
CA HIS A 141 2.94 -16.06 3.93
C HIS A 141 2.54 -14.90 3.00
N PHE A 142 2.81 -15.05 1.71
CA PHE A 142 2.50 -14.04 0.72
C PHE A 142 1.11 -14.28 0.13
N GLU A 143 0.16 -13.41 0.47
CA GLU A 143 -1.21 -13.49 -0.03
C GLU A 143 -1.47 -12.46 -1.13
N MET A 144 -1.46 -12.88 -2.40
CA MET A 144 -1.65 -11.98 -3.55
C MET A 144 -3.00 -11.28 -3.57
N GLN A 145 -4.03 -11.98 -3.12
CA GLN A 145 -5.39 -11.46 -2.97
C GLN A 145 -5.49 -10.22 -2.06
N ARG A 146 -4.46 -9.96 -1.22
CA ARG A 146 -4.41 -8.80 -0.33
C ARG A 146 -3.57 -7.65 -0.86
N LEU A 147 -3.03 -7.75 -2.08
CA LEU A 147 -2.33 -6.63 -2.69
C LEU A 147 -3.30 -5.45 -2.85
N PRO A 148 -2.84 -4.20 -2.60
CA PRO A 148 -3.68 -3.03 -2.75
C PRO A 148 -4.30 -2.93 -4.15
N LYS A 149 -5.60 -2.66 -4.21
CA LYS A 149 -6.35 -2.61 -5.48
C LYS A 149 -5.85 -1.56 -6.49
N HIS A 150 -5.18 -0.51 -6.00
CA HIS A 150 -4.61 0.58 -6.81
C HIS A 150 -3.12 0.40 -7.08
N LEU A 151 -2.54 -0.75 -6.69
CA LEU A 151 -1.14 -1.04 -6.91
C LEU A 151 -0.87 -1.22 -8.41
N ARG A 152 0.07 -0.43 -8.93
CA ARG A 152 0.50 -0.42 -10.34
C ARG A 152 1.88 -1.03 -10.52
N TYR A 153 2.74 -0.89 -9.52
CA TYR A 153 4.11 -1.37 -9.53
C TYR A 153 4.45 -2.08 -8.22
N ALA A 154 4.87 -3.34 -8.32
CA ALA A 154 5.34 -4.12 -7.20
C ALA A 154 6.69 -4.77 -7.55
N ASN A 155 7.72 -4.48 -6.76
CA ASN A 155 9.06 -5.01 -6.97
C ASN A 155 9.65 -5.54 -5.66
N PHE A 156 9.66 -6.86 -5.50
CA PHE A 156 10.09 -7.55 -4.28
C PHE A 156 11.19 -8.60 -4.58
N PRO A 157 12.37 -8.16 -5.03
CA PRO A 157 13.45 -9.07 -5.38
C PRO A 157 14.08 -9.63 -4.10
N VAL A 158 14.36 -10.94 -4.08
CA VAL A 158 15.11 -11.60 -2.99
C VAL A 158 14.45 -11.39 -1.61
N CYS A 159 13.13 -11.53 -1.53
CA CYS A 159 12.37 -11.33 -0.30
C CYS A 159 12.10 -12.63 0.50
N GLY A 160 12.44 -13.79 -0.07
CA GLY A 160 12.12 -15.09 0.52
C GLY A 160 10.63 -15.47 0.45
N LEU A 161 9.87 -14.80 -0.43
CA LEU A 161 8.46 -15.07 -0.65
C LEU A 161 8.29 -16.47 -1.26
N HIS A 162 7.24 -17.18 -0.88
CA HIS A 162 7.03 -18.58 -1.25
C HIS A 162 5.54 -18.91 -1.37
N GLY A 163 5.25 -20.11 -1.87
CA GLY A 163 3.89 -20.60 -2.07
C GLY A 163 3.50 -20.63 -3.56
N PRO A 164 2.27 -21.06 -3.87
CA PRO A 164 1.73 -21.02 -5.21
C PRO A 164 1.42 -19.58 -5.63
N LEU A 165 1.52 -19.30 -6.94
CA LEU A 165 1.33 -17.95 -7.48
C LEU A 165 -0.01 -17.85 -8.23
N GLU A 166 -1.05 -17.35 -7.56
CA GLU A 166 -2.39 -17.21 -8.15
C GLU A 166 -2.61 -15.86 -8.83
N LEU A 167 -2.30 -15.82 -10.14
CA LEU A 167 -2.38 -14.59 -10.94
C LEU A 167 -3.80 -14.04 -11.13
N ARG A 168 -4.85 -14.86 -10.97
CA ARG A 168 -6.26 -14.44 -11.18
C ARG A 168 -6.71 -13.39 -10.16
N THR A 169 -6.04 -13.36 -9.01
CA THR A 169 -6.38 -12.47 -7.88
C THR A 169 -5.64 -11.14 -7.92
N LEU A 170 -4.78 -10.91 -8.93
CA LEU A 170 -3.99 -9.70 -9.03
C LEU A 170 -4.87 -8.45 -9.24
N PRO A 171 -4.47 -7.29 -8.67
CA PRO A 171 -5.15 -6.03 -8.94
C PRO A 171 -5.25 -5.73 -10.43
N LYS A 172 -6.42 -5.28 -10.89
CA LYS A 172 -6.67 -4.99 -12.31
C LYS A 172 -5.78 -3.88 -12.88
N GLU A 173 -5.31 -2.97 -12.02
CA GLU A 173 -4.44 -1.84 -12.36
C GLU A 173 -2.95 -2.21 -12.40
N LEU A 174 -2.58 -3.45 -12.01
CA LEU A 174 -1.19 -3.85 -11.89
C LEU A 174 -0.52 -3.91 -13.26
N ALA A 175 0.46 -3.03 -13.46
CA ALA A 175 1.22 -2.93 -14.71
C ALA A 175 2.51 -3.76 -14.64
N GLU A 176 3.23 -3.70 -13.52
CA GLU A 176 4.48 -4.43 -13.35
C GLU A 176 4.52 -5.19 -12.02
N LEU A 177 4.81 -6.49 -12.11
CA LEU A 177 5.03 -7.37 -10.97
C LEU A 177 6.38 -8.06 -11.11
N LEU A 178 7.34 -7.62 -10.29
CA LEU A 178 8.72 -8.08 -10.31
C LEU A 178 9.00 -8.82 -9.00
N LEU A 179 9.13 -10.14 -9.09
CA LEU A 179 9.38 -11.03 -7.95
C LEU A 179 10.60 -11.94 -8.20
N PRO A 180 11.71 -11.44 -8.76
CA PRO A 180 12.84 -12.28 -9.10
C PRO A 180 13.51 -12.86 -7.84
N ALA A 181 14.11 -14.03 -7.97
CA ALA A 181 14.90 -14.69 -6.92
C ALA A 181 14.13 -14.87 -5.60
N ASN A 182 12.86 -15.25 -5.70
CA ASN A 182 12.06 -15.72 -4.58
C ASN A 182 11.93 -17.26 -4.64
N ASN A 183 11.02 -17.80 -3.83
CA ASN A 183 10.84 -19.22 -3.62
C ASN A 183 9.44 -19.70 -4.03
N PHE A 184 8.80 -19.02 -4.99
CA PHE A 184 7.52 -19.42 -5.55
C PHE A 184 7.64 -20.75 -6.29
N THR A 185 6.67 -21.64 -6.10
CA THR A 185 6.70 -23.01 -6.61
C THR A 185 5.43 -23.34 -7.40
N GLY A 186 5.41 -24.52 -8.02
CA GLY A 186 4.22 -25.06 -8.65
C GLY A 186 4.02 -24.57 -10.08
N GLU A 187 2.77 -24.52 -10.49
CA GLU A 187 2.35 -24.16 -11.84
C GLU A 187 1.82 -22.73 -11.89
N ILE A 188 2.02 -22.06 -13.03
CA ILE A 188 1.50 -20.71 -13.27
C ILE A 188 0.60 -20.69 -14.51
N ARG A 189 -0.53 -19.99 -14.41
CA ARG A 189 -1.48 -19.83 -15.53
C ARG A 189 -1.50 -18.37 -15.98
N LEU A 190 -0.95 -18.09 -17.16
CA LEU A 190 -0.90 -16.74 -17.75
C LEU A 190 -2.19 -16.36 -18.48
N THR A 191 -3.29 -17.07 -18.22
CA THR A 191 -4.59 -16.96 -18.92
C THR A 191 -5.48 -15.83 -18.38
N SER A 192 -5.03 -15.10 -17.36
CA SER A 192 -5.86 -14.13 -16.63
C SER A 192 -5.01 -12.99 -16.08
N LEU A 193 -3.99 -12.57 -16.84
CA LEU A 193 -3.19 -11.41 -16.47
C LEU A 193 -4.06 -10.14 -16.49
N PRO A 194 -3.79 -9.15 -15.62
CA PRO A 194 -4.44 -7.85 -15.67
C PRO A 194 -4.35 -7.20 -17.05
N PRO A 195 -5.40 -6.49 -17.51
CA PRO A 195 -5.48 -5.96 -18.87
C PRO A 195 -4.39 -4.93 -19.21
N HIS A 196 -3.83 -4.26 -18.20
CA HIS A 196 -2.77 -3.26 -18.34
C HIS A 196 -1.38 -3.81 -17.98
N MET A 197 -1.24 -5.12 -17.77
CA MET A 197 0.04 -5.71 -17.41
C MET A 197 1.04 -5.55 -18.56
N GLN A 198 2.22 -5.06 -18.21
CA GLN A 198 3.36 -4.82 -19.09
C GLN A 198 4.48 -5.82 -18.79
N LYS A 199 4.80 -6.02 -17.51
CA LYS A 199 5.92 -6.88 -17.10
C LYS A 199 5.54 -7.81 -15.96
N LEU A 200 5.86 -9.09 -16.15
CA LEU A 200 5.82 -10.09 -15.08
C LEU A 200 7.19 -10.76 -15.01
N ASP A 201 7.98 -10.43 -13.99
CA ASP A 201 9.28 -11.05 -13.76
C ASP A 201 9.23 -12.02 -12.58
N LEU A 202 9.42 -13.29 -12.89
CA LEU A 202 9.43 -14.40 -11.95
C LEU A 202 10.74 -15.20 -12.07
N GLN A 203 11.80 -14.60 -12.63
CA GLN A 203 13.08 -15.30 -12.76
C GLN A 203 13.59 -15.85 -11.43
N SER A 204 14.39 -16.90 -11.50
CA SER A 204 15.08 -17.51 -10.37
C SER A 204 14.13 -17.95 -9.24
N ASN A 205 12.88 -18.27 -9.58
CA ASN A 205 11.93 -18.97 -8.72
C ASN A 205 11.97 -20.49 -8.97
N ARG A 206 11.12 -21.25 -8.28
CA ARG A 206 11.00 -22.71 -8.38
C ARG A 206 9.73 -23.16 -9.12
N ILE A 207 9.26 -22.33 -10.06
CA ILE A 207 8.12 -22.63 -10.93
C ILE A 207 8.48 -23.80 -11.84
N MET A 208 7.62 -24.81 -11.90
CA MET A 208 7.85 -26.04 -12.66
C MET A 208 7.22 -25.96 -14.05
N GLN A 209 6.06 -25.31 -14.16
CA GLN A 209 5.27 -25.30 -15.38
C GLN A 209 4.51 -24.00 -15.57
N ALA A 210 4.43 -23.52 -16.81
CA ALA A 210 3.64 -22.35 -17.20
C ALA A 210 2.65 -22.71 -18.31
N PHE A 211 1.38 -22.40 -18.10
CA PHE A 211 0.33 -22.51 -19.10
C PHE A 211 0.08 -21.15 -19.73
N VAL A 212 0.09 -21.11 -21.06
CA VAL A 212 -0.04 -19.88 -21.84
C VAL A 212 -1.18 -20.06 -22.84
N CYS A 213 -2.10 -19.11 -22.85
CA CYS A 213 -3.06 -18.92 -23.94
C CYS A 213 -2.67 -17.62 -24.62
N ASN A 214 -2.04 -17.69 -25.79
CA ASN A 214 -1.48 -16.54 -26.49
C ASN A 214 -2.56 -15.48 -26.77
N ALA A 215 -3.77 -15.92 -27.13
CA ALA A 215 -4.92 -15.05 -27.39
C ALA A 215 -5.41 -14.27 -26.15
N GLN A 216 -5.07 -14.72 -24.93
CA GLN A 216 -5.46 -14.07 -23.67
C GLN A 216 -4.35 -13.22 -23.05
N LEU A 217 -3.16 -13.19 -23.65
CA LEU A 217 -2.11 -12.31 -23.18
C LEU A 217 -2.50 -10.84 -23.45
N PRO A 218 -2.36 -9.94 -22.46
CA PRO A 218 -2.67 -8.52 -22.66
C PRO A 218 -1.90 -7.93 -23.84
N ILE A 219 -2.53 -7.01 -24.56
CA ILE A 219 -1.89 -6.32 -25.69
C ILE A 219 -0.73 -5.46 -25.19
N SER A 220 -0.84 -4.88 -23.98
CA SER A 220 0.22 -4.10 -23.33
C SER A 220 1.39 -4.94 -22.83
N LEU A 221 1.29 -6.27 -22.81
CA LEU A 221 2.31 -7.13 -22.25
C LEU A 221 3.58 -7.04 -23.10
N GLU A 222 4.68 -6.68 -22.46
CA GLU A 222 6.01 -6.55 -23.06
C GLU A 222 6.82 -7.83 -22.83
N VAL A 223 6.85 -8.31 -21.59
CA VAL A 223 7.65 -9.48 -21.21
C VAL A 223 7.06 -10.24 -20.02
N VAL A 224 7.15 -11.57 -20.10
CA VAL A 224 7.02 -12.48 -18.97
C VAL A 224 8.33 -13.24 -18.84
N GLN A 225 9.06 -13.02 -17.76
CA GLN A 225 10.33 -13.70 -17.51
C GLN A 225 10.12 -14.84 -16.52
N LEU A 226 10.45 -16.06 -16.95
CA LEU A 226 10.31 -17.31 -16.19
C LEU A 226 11.63 -18.11 -16.15
N PHE A 227 12.78 -17.49 -16.45
CA PHE A 227 14.07 -18.15 -16.34
C PHE A 227 14.25 -18.75 -14.95
N SER A 228 14.64 -20.03 -14.88
CA SER A 228 15.01 -20.71 -13.65
C SER A 228 15.94 -21.85 -14.01
N GLU A 229 16.85 -22.22 -13.09
CA GLU A 229 17.74 -23.37 -13.24
C GLU A 229 16.98 -24.68 -13.51
N LYS A 230 15.74 -24.79 -13.01
CA LYS A 230 14.87 -25.95 -13.23
C LYS A 230 14.19 -25.95 -14.60
N ARG A 231 14.38 -24.91 -15.41
CA ARG A 231 13.84 -24.73 -16.77
C ARG A 231 12.34 -25.09 -16.85
N PRO A 232 11.43 -24.19 -16.44
CA PRO A 232 10.01 -24.49 -16.42
C PRO A 232 9.51 -24.98 -17.79
N ARG A 233 8.65 -25.99 -17.77
CA ARG A 233 7.96 -26.48 -18.96
C ARG A 233 6.92 -25.45 -19.36
N PHE A 234 6.89 -25.07 -20.63
CA PHE A 234 5.80 -24.25 -21.15
C PHE A 234 4.78 -25.12 -21.88
N VAL A 235 3.50 -24.84 -21.65
CA VAL A 235 2.36 -25.49 -22.29
C VAL A 235 1.52 -24.41 -22.95
N CYS A 236 1.53 -24.38 -24.28
CA CYS A 236 0.67 -23.50 -25.07
C CYS A 236 -0.71 -24.17 -25.21
N LEU A 237 -1.78 -23.46 -24.85
CA LEU A 237 -3.14 -23.97 -24.83
C LEU A 237 -3.86 -23.81 -26.18
N ASP A 238 -3.44 -22.84 -26.98
CA ASP A 238 -4.09 -22.39 -28.21
C ASP A 238 -3.13 -22.43 -29.42
N GLY A 239 -2.01 -23.15 -29.32
CA GLY A 239 -1.02 -23.20 -30.40
C GLY A 239 0.12 -24.19 -30.16
N LYS A 240 1.01 -24.31 -31.15
CA LYS A 240 2.22 -25.14 -31.06
C LYS A 240 3.34 -24.45 -30.27
N ASN A 241 3.45 -23.13 -30.40
CA ASN A 241 4.51 -22.32 -29.82
C ASN A 241 3.94 -21.24 -28.91
N VAL A 242 4.66 -21.00 -27.81
CA VAL A 242 4.34 -19.94 -26.86
C VAL A 242 4.74 -18.59 -27.44
N ASP A 243 3.97 -17.54 -27.15
CA ASP A 243 4.27 -16.16 -27.51
C ASP A 243 5.72 -15.77 -27.12
N ARG A 244 6.40 -15.08 -28.04
CA ARG A 244 7.80 -14.64 -27.88
C ARG A 244 8.05 -13.77 -26.65
N ARG A 245 7.01 -13.12 -26.12
CA ARG A 245 7.08 -12.29 -24.91
C ARG A 245 7.26 -13.14 -23.65
N VAL A 246 6.91 -14.43 -23.68
CA VAL A 246 7.10 -15.35 -22.56
C VAL A 246 8.47 -16.03 -22.71
N CYS A 247 9.41 -15.57 -21.90
CA CYS A 247 10.82 -15.93 -21.98
C CYS A 247 11.23 -16.86 -20.85
N ARG A 248 12.14 -17.78 -21.16
CA ARG A 248 12.90 -18.59 -20.18
C ARG A 248 14.41 -18.42 -20.33
N ARG A 249 14.86 -17.39 -21.05
CA ARG A 249 16.28 -17.04 -21.18
C ARG A 249 16.59 -15.99 -20.13
N LYS A 250 17.72 -16.13 -19.44
CA LYS A 250 18.19 -15.13 -18.49
C LYS A 250 18.33 -13.80 -19.24
N PHE A 251 17.61 -12.78 -18.80
CA PHE A 251 17.92 -11.40 -19.16
C PHE A 251 18.98 -10.94 -18.16
N ASP A 252 20.01 -10.24 -18.63
CA ASP A 252 20.87 -9.48 -17.73
C ASP A 252 20.00 -8.35 -17.15
N SER A 253 19.58 -8.49 -15.90
CA SER A 253 18.73 -7.51 -15.24
C SER A 253 19.56 -6.34 -14.71
N LEU A 254 19.06 -5.12 -14.93
CA LEU A 254 19.50 -3.80 -14.45
C LEU A 254 19.49 -3.64 -12.90
N TYR A 255 19.85 -4.67 -12.13
CA TYR A 255 19.89 -4.61 -10.66
C TYR A 255 21.34 -4.61 -10.13
N ASP A 256 22.22 -3.89 -10.82
CA ASP A 256 23.48 -3.39 -10.26
C ASP A 256 23.23 -2.12 -9.41
#